data_AF-D5VLW8-F1
#
_entry.id   AF-D5VLW8-F1
#
_cell.length_a   1.000
_cell.length_b   1.000
_cell.length_c   1.000
_cell.angle_alpha   90.00
_cell.angle_beta   90.00
_cell.angle_gamma   90.00
#
_symmetry.space_group_name_H-M   'P 1'
#
loop_
_entity.id
_entity.type
_entity.pdbx_description
1 polymer ?
#
loop_
_entity_poly.entity_id
_entity_poly.type
_entity_poly.pdbx_seq_one_letter_code
_entity_poly.pdbx_strand_id
1 'polypeptide(L)'
;MAAKSTPACYGWEALAPLKTTVVAQRVCASSCANYLFTAGDRRVIDDDALLLFHGGAHPIDEGALRKAIGSQIPADQVEAQVANIRADIDRQIRRQDAFSTMARIDVNFFRWMASFNDLPEDAFLTLCPTRDPVMILYSDRLLAMHGVAVHENRGPNSQEALTARVAALGRAEPVCFME
;
A
#
# COMPACT_ATOMS: atom_id res chain seq x y z
N MET A 1 -10.44 28.04 -20.60
CA MET A 1 -10.26 26.70 -21.18
C MET A 1 -9.71 25.80 -20.09
N ALA A 2 -10.55 24.92 -19.52
CA ALA A 2 -10.09 23.97 -18.51
C ALA A 2 -9.27 22.88 -19.20
N ALA A 3 -8.01 22.70 -18.79
CA ALA A 3 -7.22 21.56 -19.21
C ALA A 3 -7.96 20.29 -18.78
N LYS A 4 -8.43 19.49 -19.76
CA LYS A 4 -8.89 18.14 -19.49
C LYS A 4 -7.68 17.37 -19.00
N SER A 5 -7.63 17.06 -17.71
CA SER A 5 -6.66 16.11 -17.19
C SER A 5 -6.91 14.78 -17.88
N THR A 6 -5.94 14.34 -18.67
CA THR A 6 -5.91 12.96 -19.15
C THR A 6 -5.92 12.07 -17.90
N PRO A 7 -6.81 11.08 -17.77
CA PRO A 7 -6.75 10.16 -16.65
C PRO A 7 -5.37 9.51 -16.70
N ALA A 8 -4.58 9.64 -15.63
CA ALA A 8 -3.36 8.88 -15.49
C ALA A 8 -3.74 7.39 -15.58
N CYS A 9 -3.36 6.73 -16.68
CA CYS A 9 -3.43 5.28 -16.77
C CYS A 9 -2.40 4.73 -15.79
N TYR A 10 -2.86 4.00 -14.77
CA TYR A 10 -1.94 3.32 -13.87
C TYR A 10 -1.37 2.10 -14.59
N GLY A 11 -0.10 1.76 -14.32
CA GLY A 11 0.59 0.65 -15.00
C GLY A 11 -0.15 -0.69 -14.92
N TRP A 12 -0.97 -0.91 -13.89
CA TRP A 12 -1.78 -2.12 -13.75
C TRP A 12 -2.93 -2.23 -14.76
N GLU A 13 -3.52 -1.11 -15.21
CA GLU A 13 -4.66 -1.12 -16.15
C GLU A 13 -4.25 -1.70 -17.50
N ALA A 14 -2.98 -1.49 -17.88
CA ALA A 14 -2.39 -2.08 -19.07
C ALA A 14 -2.11 -3.59 -18.92
N LEU A 15 -1.92 -4.08 -17.69
CA LEU A 15 -1.63 -5.48 -17.38
C LEU A 15 -2.91 -6.32 -17.21
N ALA A 16 -3.99 -5.70 -16.76
CA ALA A 16 -5.28 -6.34 -16.46
C ALA A 16 -5.82 -7.31 -17.54
N PRO A 17 -5.73 -7.04 -18.86
CA PRO A 17 -6.25 -7.96 -19.88
C PRO A 17 -5.28 -9.11 -20.23
N LEU A 18 -4.05 -9.10 -19.71
CA LEU A 18 -2.99 -10.03 -20.08
C LEU A 18 -2.77 -11.06 -18.99
N LYS A 19 -2.43 -12.30 -19.39
CA LYS A 19 -1.85 -13.26 -18.43
C LYS A 19 -0.42 -12.84 -18.12
N THR A 20 -0.15 -12.48 -16.88
CA THR A 20 1.13 -11.87 -16.49
C THR A 20 1.83 -12.65 -15.38
N THR A 21 3.15 -12.74 -15.49
CA THR A 21 4.03 -13.12 -14.38
C THR A 21 4.79 -11.87 -13.95
N VAL A 22 4.70 -11.53 -12.67
CA VAL A 22 5.43 -10.42 -12.08
C VAL A 22 6.49 -10.97 -11.14
N VAL A 23 7.74 -10.57 -11.40
CA VAL A 23 8.92 -11.01 -10.65
C VAL A 23 9.55 -9.80 -9.97
N ALA A 24 9.57 -9.79 -8.64
CA ALA A 24 10.29 -8.78 -7.86
C ALA A 24 11.77 -9.21 -7.74
N GLN A 25 12.70 -8.44 -8.29
CA GLN A 25 14.12 -8.84 -8.39
C GLN A 25 15.06 -8.22 -7.35
N ARG A 26 14.81 -6.98 -6.92
CA ARG A 26 15.66 -6.29 -5.92
C ARG A 26 14.82 -5.60 -4.86
N VAL A 27 14.00 -4.65 -5.30
CA VAL A 27 13.04 -3.94 -4.45
C VAL A 27 11.80 -3.69 -5.30
N CYS A 28 10.67 -4.16 -4.82
CA CYS A 28 9.35 -3.80 -5.31
C CYS A 28 8.59 -3.17 -4.13
N ALA A 29 8.55 -1.85 -4.09
CA ALA A 29 7.99 -1.09 -2.98
C ALA A 29 6.85 -0.17 -3.43
N SER A 30 5.98 0.21 -2.50
CA SER A 30 4.92 1.19 -2.75
C SER A 30 4.03 0.76 -3.91
N SER A 31 3.86 1.59 -4.94
CA SER A 31 3.03 1.30 -6.10
C SER A 31 3.44 0.02 -6.85
N CYS A 32 4.72 -0.38 -6.80
CA CYS A 32 5.14 -1.66 -7.35
C CYS A 32 4.49 -2.82 -6.57
N ALA A 33 4.61 -2.83 -5.25
CA ALA A 33 4.04 -3.88 -4.40
C ALA A 33 2.51 -3.84 -4.45
N ASN A 34 1.92 -2.65 -4.28
CA ASN A 34 0.49 -2.44 -4.14
C ASN A 34 -0.29 -2.72 -5.42
N TYR A 35 0.28 -2.46 -6.61
CA TYR A 35 -0.47 -2.50 -7.86
C TYR A 35 0.15 -3.36 -8.97
N LEU A 36 1.47 -3.39 -9.12
CA LEU A 36 2.09 -4.20 -10.19
C LEU A 36 2.21 -5.65 -9.77
N PHE A 37 2.80 -5.91 -8.60
CA PHE A 37 2.99 -7.26 -8.08
C PHE A 37 1.66 -7.97 -7.84
N THR A 38 0.71 -7.29 -7.20
CA THR A 38 -0.64 -7.78 -6.93
C THR A 38 -1.47 -7.99 -8.19
N ALA A 39 -1.24 -7.26 -9.28
CA ALA A 39 -1.91 -7.49 -10.56
C ALA A 39 -1.49 -8.79 -11.27
N GLY A 40 -0.33 -9.35 -10.94
CA GLY A 40 0.20 -10.54 -11.61
C GLY A 40 -0.65 -11.78 -11.35
N ASP A 41 -0.95 -12.57 -12.40
CA ASP A 41 -1.55 -13.89 -12.25
C ASP A 41 -0.59 -14.85 -11.55
N ARG A 42 0.70 -14.74 -11.89
CA ARG A 42 1.80 -15.41 -11.18
C ARG A 42 2.70 -14.36 -10.55
N ARG A 43 3.02 -14.55 -9.27
CA ARG A 43 3.75 -13.59 -8.45
C ARG A 43 4.97 -14.27 -7.85
N VAL A 44 6.17 -13.76 -8.14
CA VAL A 44 7.44 -14.35 -7.71
C VAL A 44 8.29 -13.30 -7.02
N ILE A 45 8.83 -13.62 -5.86
CA ILE A 45 9.85 -12.83 -5.17
C ILE A 45 11.17 -13.57 -5.38
N ASP A 46 12.07 -12.92 -6.12
CA ASP A 46 13.39 -13.45 -6.45
C ASP A 46 14.36 -13.37 -5.26
N ASP A 47 15.57 -13.90 -5.43
CA ASP A 47 16.56 -14.05 -4.36
C ASP A 47 16.84 -12.72 -3.63
N ASP A 48 16.53 -12.70 -2.33
CA ASP A 48 16.65 -11.55 -1.43
C ASP A 48 15.91 -10.28 -1.90
N ALA A 49 14.92 -10.41 -2.78
CA ALA A 49 14.14 -9.26 -3.21
C ALA A 49 13.21 -8.78 -2.09
N LEU A 50 13.11 -7.47 -1.92
CA LEU A 50 12.22 -6.86 -0.95
C LEU A 50 10.87 -6.54 -1.59
N LEU A 51 9.79 -7.12 -1.07
CA LEU A 51 8.41 -6.74 -1.41
C LEU A 51 7.84 -5.90 -0.26
N LEU A 52 7.65 -4.61 -0.50
CA LEU A 52 7.43 -3.61 0.55
C LEU A 52 6.15 -2.83 0.30
N PHE A 53 5.14 -3.06 1.14
CA PHE A 53 3.84 -2.41 1.09
C PHE A 53 3.81 -1.18 1.99
N HIS A 54 2.91 -0.26 1.67
CA HIS A 54 2.38 0.73 2.59
C HIS A 54 0.89 0.94 2.27
N GLY A 55 0.19 1.66 3.15
CA GLY A 55 -1.27 1.80 3.09
C GLY A 55 -1.82 2.31 1.75
N GLY A 56 -3.12 2.11 1.55
CA GLY A 56 -3.85 2.63 0.39
C GLY A 56 -4.75 3.80 0.74
N ALA A 57 -5.54 4.23 -0.25
CA ALA A 57 -6.62 5.18 -0.02
C ALA A 57 -7.65 4.54 0.93
N HIS A 58 -8.00 5.25 2.00
CA HIS A 58 -8.95 4.82 3.01
C HIS A 58 -9.84 6.01 3.41
N PRO A 59 -11.06 5.77 3.92
CA PRO A 59 -11.90 6.82 4.45
C PRO A 59 -11.17 7.61 5.53
N ILE A 60 -11.35 8.92 5.51
CA ILE A 60 -10.75 9.84 6.48
C ILE A 60 -11.77 10.30 7.51
N ASP A 61 -11.31 10.58 8.73
CA ASP A 61 -12.09 11.31 9.70
C ASP A 61 -12.20 12.78 9.28
N GLU A 62 -13.38 13.20 8.83
CA GLU A 62 -13.60 14.59 8.42
C GLU A 62 -13.43 15.60 9.58
N GLY A 63 -13.66 15.20 10.83
CA GLY A 63 -13.45 16.04 12.00
C GLY A 63 -11.95 16.31 12.21
N ALA A 64 -11.13 15.26 12.12
CA ALA A 64 -9.68 15.38 12.13
C ALA A 64 -9.17 16.21 10.93
N LEU A 65 -9.73 15.98 9.74
CA LEU A 65 -9.38 16.75 8.54
C LEU A 65 -9.71 18.25 8.71
N ARG A 66 -10.92 18.58 9.18
CA ARG A 66 -11.33 19.97 9.48
C ARG A 66 -10.33 20.66 10.40
N LYS A 67 -9.93 19.98 11.48
CA LYS A 67 -8.94 20.49 12.44
C LYS A 67 -7.58 20.70 11.79
N ALA A 68 -7.13 19.77 10.95
CA ALA A 68 -5.82 19.84 10.29
C ALA A 68 -5.74 20.98 9.26
N ILE A 69 -6.81 21.24 8.50
CA ILE A 69 -6.82 22.28 7.47
C ILE A 69 -7.27 23.65 8.00
N GLY A 70 -8.11 23.70 9.04
CA GLY A 70 -8.67 24.95 9.57
C GLY A 70 -7.62 25.90 10.15
N SER A 71 -6.40 25.41 10.43
CA SER A 71 -5.24 26.23 10.81
C SER A 71 -4.46 26.80 9.62
N GLN A 72 -4.76 26.35 8.39
CA GLN A 72 -3.97 26.64 7.18
C GLN A 72 -4.76 27.49 6.17
N ILE A 73 -6.09 27.51 6.23
CA ILE A 73 -6.96 28.21 5.28
C ILE A 73 -8.04 29.04 5.99
N PRO A 74 -8.62 30.04 5.30
CA PRO A 74 -9.75 30.81 5.83
C PRO A 74 -10.95 29.94 6.22
N ALA A 75 -11.63 30.29 7.31
CA ALA A 75 -12.73 29.50 7.87
C ALA A 75 -13.90 29.29 6.90
N ASP A 76 -14.17 30.26 6.03
CA ASP A 76 -15.17 30.21 4.97
C ASP A 76 -14.81 29.24 3.82
N GLN A 77 -13.56 28.80 3.74
CA GLN A 77 -13.06 27.84 2.74
C GLN A 77 -12.95 26.41 3.27
N VAL A 78 -13.05 26.21 4.60
CA VAL A 78 -12.83 24.90 5.24
C VAL A 78 -13.77 23.83 4.69
N GLU A 79 -15.07 24.07 4.69
CA GLU A 79 -16.03 23.03 4.26
C GLU A 79 -15.91 22.70 2.77
N ALA A 80 -15.61 23.70 1.92
CA ALA A 80 -15.36 23.46 0.51
C ALA A 80 -14.11 22.60 0.30
N GLN A 81 -13.04 22.86 1.06
CA GLN A 81 -11.82 22.07 1.00
C GLN A 81 -12.01 20.65 1.53
N VAL A 82 -12.74 20.47 2.64
CA VAL A 82 -13.12 19.14 3.16
C VAL A 82 -13.89 18.35 2.11
N ALA A 83 -14.91 18.96 1.49
CA ALA A 83 -15.71 18.32 0.46
C ALA A 83 -14.87 17.90 -0.75
N ASN A 84 -13.91 18.73 -1.18
CA ASN A 84 -13.00 18.42 -2.28
C ASN A 84 -12.07 17.25 -1.95
N ILE A 85 -11.47 17.26 -0.76
CA ILE A 85 -10.58 16.18 -0.30
C ILE A 85 -11.35 14.87 -0.19
N ARG A 86 -12.55 14.89 0.41
CA ARG A 86 -13.43 13.71 0.47
C ARG A 86 -13.74 13.17 -0.93
N ALA A 87 -14.14 14.04 -1.86
CA ALA A 87 -14.47 13.62 -3.22
C ALA A 87 -13.27 13.03 -3.98
N ASP A 88 -12.05 13.49 -3.69
CA ASP A 88 -10.82 12.89 -4.21
C ASP A 88 -10.55 11.52 -3.59
N ILE A 89 -10.61 11.40 -2.27
CA ILE A 89 -10.41 10.14 -1.56
C ILE A 89 -11.43 9.09 -2.00
N ASP A 90 -12.72 9.45 -2.09
CA ASP A 90 -13.77 8.55 -2.57
C ASP A 90 -13.49 8.04 -4.00
N ARG A 91 -12.94 8.91 -4.86
CA ARG A 91 -12.54 8.52 -6.21
C ARG A 91 -11.34 7.57 -6.19
N GLN A 92 -10.35 7.81 -5.33
CA GLN A 92 -9.20 6.92 -5.17
C GLN A 92 -9.62 5.56 -4.63
N ILE A 93 -10.50 5.52 -3.61
CA ILE A 93 -11.06 4.29 -3.04
C ILE A 93 -11.81 3.50 -4.12
N ARG A 94 -12.70 4.13 -4.90
CA ARG A 94 -13.41 3.43 -5.99
C ARG A 94 -12.46 2.83 -7.03
N ARG A 95 -11.39 3.54 -7.37
CA ARG A 95 -10.36 3.03 -8.30
C ARG A 95 -9.59 1.86 -7.71
N GLN A 96 -9.23 1.94 -6.44
CA GLN A 96 -8.56 0.88 -5.70
C GLN A 96 -9.45 -0.37 -5.57
N ASP A 97 -10.75 -0.20 -5.32
CA ASP A 97 -11.71 -1.32 -5.27
C ASP A 97 -11.89 -1.99 -6.64
N ALA A 98 -11.96 -1.18 -7.71
CA ALA A 98 -12.00 -1.68 -9.08
C ALA A 98 -10.72 -2.46 -9.43
N PHE A 99 -9.56 -1.95 -9.01
CA PHE A 99 -8.29 -2.65 -9.11
C PHE A 99 -8.33 -3.98 -8.36
N SER A 100 -8.69 -3.97 -7.07
CA SER A 100 -8.71 -5.18 -6.25
C SER A 100 -9.60 -6.28 -6.84
N THR A 101 -10.78 -5.89 -7.33
CA THR A 101 -11.72 -6.80 -8.01
C THR A 101 -11.09 -7.44 -9.25
N MET A 102 -10.44 -6.62 -10.09
CA MET A 102 -9.78 -7.07 -11.31
C MET A 102 -8.58 -7.99 -11.02
N ALA A 103 -7.75 -7.60 -10.05
CA ALA A 103 -6.56 -8.36 -9.63
C ALA A 103 -6.92 -9.61 -8.79
N ARG A 104 -8.21 -9.82 -8.51
CA ARG A 104 -8.74 -10.92 -7.68
C ARG A 104 -8.08 -10.97 -6.30
N ILE A 105 -7.83 -9.80 -5.73
CA ILE A 105 -7.41 -9.64 -4.34
C ILE A 105 -8.59 -9.13 -3.53
N ASP A 106 -8.51 -9.27 -2.21
CA ASP A 106 -9.52 -8.77 -1.29
C ASP A 106 -9.70 -7.25 -1.47
N VAL A 107 -10.93 -6.81 -1.69
CA VAL A 107 -11.28 -5.38 -1.78
C VAL A 107 -10.97 -4.64 -0.48
N ASN A 108 -10.91 -5.34 0.65
CA ASN A 108 -10.55 -4.76 1.93
C ASN A 108 -9.05 -4.74 2.21
N PHE A 109 -8.20 -5.31 1.33
CA PHE A 109 -6.75 -5.41 1.57
C PHE A 109 -6.11 -4.07 1.96
N PHE A 110 -6.39 -3.00 1.22
CA PHE A 110 -5.86 -1.68 1.51
C PHE A 110 -6.44 -1.03 2.77
N ARG A 111 -7.71 -1.32 3.08
CA ARG A 111 -8.37 -0.85 4.31
C ARG A 111 -7.79 -1.56 5.53
N TRP A 112 -7.50 -2.86 5.40
CA TRP A 112 -6.80 -3.65 6.40
C TRP A 112 -5.40 -3.09 6.66
N MET A 113 -4.61 -2.82 5.62
CA MET A 113 -3.30 -2.16 5.80
C MET A 113 -3.42 -0.79 6.49
N ALA A 114 -4.42 0.01 6.12
CA ALA A 114 -4.65 1.32 6.72
C ALA A 114 -5.11 1.24 8.18
N SER A 115 -5.82 0.18 8.57
CA SER A 115 -6.33 0.00 9.94
C SER A 115 -5.23 -0.06 11.00
N PHE A 116 -4.00 -0.37 10.60
CA PHE A 116 -2.85 -0.34 11.50
C PHE A 116 -2.51 1.08 12.00
N ASN A 117 -2.88 2.12 11.26
CA ASN A 117 -2.69 3.52 11.68
C ASN A 117 -3.59 3.91 12.86
N ASP A 118 -4.69 3.17 13.07
CA ASP A 118 -5.66 3.42 14.14
C ASP A 118 -5.36 2.60 15.40
N LEU A 119 -4.35 1.72 15.36
CA LEU A 119 -3.94 0.93 16.51
C LEU A 119 -3.17 1.78 17.53
N PRO A 120 -3.37 1.56 18.83
CA PRO A 120 -2.43 2.00 19.86
C PRO A 120 -1.00 1.52 19.56
N GLU A 121 0.02 2.31 19.92
CA GLU A 121 1.42 2.00 19.61
C GLU A 121 1.84 0.61 20.13
N ASP A 122 1.45 0.26 21.35
CA ASP A 122 1.75 -1.04 21.95
C ASP A 122 1.11 -2.19 21.16
N ALA A 123 -0.15 -2.05 20.76
CA ALA A 123 -0.83 -3.02 19.91
C ALA A 123 -0.16 -3.13 18.53
N PHE A 124 0.21 -2.00 17.91
CA PHE A 124 0.95 -2.00 16.64
C PHE A 124 2.31 -2.72 16.77
N LEU A 125 3.05 -2.45 17.85
CA LEU A 125 4.37 -3.04 18.09
C LEU A 125 4.33 -4.56 18.33
N THR A 126 3.19 -5.12 18.72
CA THR A 126 3.01 -6.59 18.77
C THR A 126 2.94 -7.23 17.39
N LEU A 127 2.43 -6.51 16.39
CA LEU A 127 2.38 -6.97 14.99
C LEU A 127 3.69 -6.64 14.28
N CYS A 128 4.28 -5.51 14.63
CA CYS A 128 5.41 -4.93 13.93
C CYS A 128 6.45 -4.39 14.92
N PRO A 129 7.54 -5.12 15.17
CA PRO A 129 8.53 -4.75 16.20
C PRO A 129 9.46 -3.60 15.75
N THR A 130 8.98 -2.71 14.88
CA THR A 130 9.68 -1.54 14.38
C THR A 130 8.79 -0.32 14.58
N ARG A 131 9.31 0.72 15.25
CA ARG A 131 8.60 2.00 15.40
C ARG A 131 8.57 2.76 14.09
N ASP A 132 7.43 3.38 13.80
CA ASP A 132 7.20 4.24 12.62
C ASP A 132 7.77 3.66 11.30
N PRO A 133 7.44 2.40 10.94
CA PRO A 133 8.01 1.80 9.75
C PRO A 133 7.50 2.53 8.51
N VAL A 134 8.41 2.88 7.61
CA VAL A 134 8.02 3.52 6.34
C VAL A 134 7.41 2.52 5.35
N MET A 135 7.71 1.23 5.53
CA MET A 135 7.26 0.14 4.69
C MET A 135 7.16 -1.16 5.50
N ILE A 136 6.25 -2.03 5.08
CA ILE A 136 6.00 -3.32 5.71
C ILE A 136 6.17 -4.44 4.66
N LEU A 137 6.89 -5.50 5.03
CA LEU A 137 6.92 -6.79 4.35
C LEU A 137 5.94 -7.71 5.08
N TYR A 138 4.90 -8.14 4.38
CA TYR A 138 3.94 -9.12 4.91
C TYR A 138 4.39 -10.55 4.55
N SER A 139 4.16 -11.49 5.46
CA SER A 139 4.36 -12.92 5.19
C SER A 139 3.49 -13.40 4.02
N ASP A 140 3.92 -14.47 3.34
CA ASP A 140 3.11 -15.11 2.29
C ASP A 140 1.74 -15.55 2.82
N ARG A 141 1.67 -15.92 4.10
CA ARG A 141 0.42 -16.30 4.78
C ARG A 141 -0.54 -15.12 4.88
N LEU A 142 -0.09 -13.97 5.39
CA LEU A 142 -0.93 -12.76 5.46
C LEU A 142 -1.36 -12.30 4.07
N LEU A 143 -0.44 -12.29 3.11
CA LEU A 143 -0.75 -11.93 1.74
C LEU A 143 -1.83 -12.85 1.13
N ALA A 144 -1.71 -14.17 1.34
CA ALA A 144 -2.67 -15.14 0.86
C ALA A 144 -4.08 -14.97 1.47
N MET A 145 -4.19 -14.52 2.73
CA MET A 145 -5.49 -14.21 3.36
C MET A 145 -6.25 -13.10 2.63
N HIS A 146 -5.54 -12.24 1.89
CA HIS A 146 -6.11 -11.17 1.09
C HIS A 146 -6.09 -11.47 -0.42
N GLY A 147 -5.96 -12.73 -0.83
CA GLY A 147 -5.93 -13.14 -2.24
C GLY A 147 -4.61 -12.80 -2.96
N VAL A 148 -3.59 -12.34 -2.24
CA VAL A 148 -2.26 -12.07 -2.77
C VAL A 148 -1.38 -13.33 -2.64
N ALA A 149 -1.72 -14.40 -3.37
CA ALA A 149 -0.89 -15.60 -3.40
C ALA A 149 0.49 -15.33 -4.04
N VAL A 150 1.56 -15.56 -3.28
CA VAL A 150 2.95 -15.59 -3.76
C VAL A 150 3.28 -17.02 -4.18
N HIS A 151 3.71 -17.21 -5.42
CA HIS A 151 3.88 -18.53 -6.02
C HIS A 151 5.28 -19.09 -5.76
N GLU A 152 6.26 -18.21 -5.63
CA GLU A 152 7.63 -18.51 -5.24
C GLU A 152 8.15 -17.32 -4.43
N ASN A 153 8.72 -17.59 -3.25
CA ASN A 153 9.32 -16.57 -2.41
C ASN A 153 10.73 -16.97 -1.99
N ARG A 154 11.73 -16.22 -2.44
CA ARG A 154 13.14 -16.32 -2.05
C ARG A 154 13.65 -15.03 -1.39
N GLY A 155 12.73 -14.16 -0.96
CA GLY A 155 13.01 -12.96 -0.19
C GLY A 155 13.06 -13.21 1.32
N PRO A 156 13.23 -12.14 2.12
CA PRO A 156 13.25 -12.25 3.58
C PRO A 156 11.92 -12.76 4.16
N ASN A 157 12.01 -13.63 5.16
CA ASN A 157 10.87 -14.24 5.85
C ASN A 157 10.89 -14.00 7.37
N SER A 158 11.67 -13.02 7.83
CA SER A 158 11.76 -12.61 9.23
C SER A 158 12.23 -11.16 9.33
N GLN A 159 12.00 -10.52 10.49
CA GLN A 159 12.50 -9.17 10.75
C GLN A 159 14.03 -9.09 10.67
N GLU A 160 14.74 -10.12 11.14
CA GLU A 160 16.20 -10.19 11.10
C GLU A 160 16.71 -10.23 9.65
N ALA A 161 16.16 -11.12 8.83
CA ALA A 161 16.51 -11.25 7.42
C ALA A 161 16.20 -9.97 6.64
N LEU A 162 15.05 -9.34 6.93
CA LEU A 162 14.65 -8.07 6.31
C LEU A 162 15.65 -6.96 6.64
N THR A 163 16.01 -6.83 7.93
CA THR A 163 16.97 -5.82 8.41
C THR A 163 18.34 -6.01 7.78
N ALA A 164 18.85 -7.26 7.76
CA ALA A 164 20.12 -7.59 7.13
C ALA A 164 20.12 -7.24 5.64
N ARG A 165 19.02 -7.50 4.94
CA ARG A 165 18.90 -7.19 3.52
C ARG A 165 18.84 -5.70 3.22
N VAL A 166 18.11 -4.92 4.02
CA VAL A 166 18.05 -3.46 3.88
C VAL A 166 19.44 -2.85 4.08
N ALA A 167 20.17 -3.32 5.10
CA ALA A 167 21.55 -2.90 5.34
C ALA A 167 22.48 -3.27 4.17
N ALA A 168 22.35 -4.47 3.60
CA ALA A 168 23.12 -4.92 2.44
C ALA A 168 22.85 -4.08 1.18
N LEU A 169 21.70 -3.41 1.09
CA LEU A 169 21.37 -2.45 0.04
C LEU A 169 21.93 -1.04 0.30
N GLY A 170 22.67 -0.83 1.40
CA GLY A 170 23.20 0.47 1.79
C GLY A 170 22.13 1.44 2.27
N ARG A 171 21.00 0.93 2.77
CA ARG A 171 19.90 1.75 3.28
C ARG A 171 19.66 1.52 4.77
N ALA A 172 18.90 2.42 5.38
CA ALA A 172 18.65 2.45 6.82
C ALA A 172 17.20 2.82 7.18
N GLU A 173 16.27 2.73 6.23
CA GLU A 173 14.87 3.05 6.53
C GLU A 173 14.28 2.04 7.52
N PRO A 174 13.42 2.49 8.44
CA PRO A 174 12.74 1.59 9.36
C PRO A 174 11.72 0.76 8.55
N VAL A 175 11.96 -0.54 8.48
CA VAL A 175 11.06 -1.48 7.81
C VAL A 175 10.67 -2.60 8.74
N CYS A 176 9.51 -3.16 8.47
CA CYS A 176 8.90 -4.13 9.35
C CYS A 176 8.55 -5.43 8.63
N PHE A 177 8.75 -6.56 9.31
CA PHE A 177 8.19 -7.84 8.90
C PHE A 177 6.96 -8.14 9.78
N MET A 178 5.82 -8.41 9.15
CA MET A 178 4.58 -8.83 9.82
C MET A 178 4.21 -10.25 9.40
N GLU A 179 3.92 -11.12 10.37
CA GLU A 179 3.68 -12.56 10.18
C GLU A 179 2.21 -12.98 10.15
#